data_AF-A0A932RNV7-F1
#
_entry.id   AF-A0A932RNV7-F1
#
_cell.length_a   1.000
_cell.length_b   1.000
_cell.length_c   1.000
_cell.angle_alpha   90.00
_cell.angle_beta   90.00
_cell.angle_gamma   90.00
#
_symmetry.space_group_name_H-M   'P 1'
#
loop_
_entity.id
_entity.type
_entity.pdbx_description
1 polymer ?
#
loop_
_entity_poly.entity_id
_entity_poly.type
_entity_poly.pdbx_seq_one_letter_code
_entity_poly.pdbx_strand_id
1 'polypeptide(L)'
;MLPCFLTSLSAQQGAKLPLAKDVVKLTAYVSLDKVSRGRAFEVAVVAEIMAGFHVNSNKPSEDYLIPTQLLPELPAGYKVLGTTYPPGKLKKFEFSEKKLSVYEGKFTLRMKIQAPAGAPLGATKLPLTLRYQACNDSACLPPVKIPVPLEIQIAAASASAHAANSEIFRKQ
;
A
#
# COMPACT_ATOMS: atom_id res chain seq x y z
N MET A 1 -20.42 -58.92 17.87
CA MET A 1 -20.45 -57.44 17.83
C MET A 1 -19.02 -56.96 17.67
N LEU A 2 -18.62 -56.47 16.50
CA LEU A 2 -17.26 -55.96 16.24
C LEU A 2 -17.41 -54.56 15.61
N PRO A 3 -16.80 -53.50 16.18
CA PRO A 3 -17.10 -52.15 15.76
C PRO A 3 -16.30 -51.75 14.51
N CYS A 4 -17.01 -50.98 13.69
CA CYS A 4 -16.60 -50.35 12.44
C CYS A 4 -15.56 -49.25 12.72
N PHE A 5 -14.37 -49.34 12.10
CA PHE A 5 -13.44 -48.21 11.98
C PHE A 5 -13.36 -47.79 10.51
N LEU A 6 -14.25 -46.88 10.11
CA LEU A 6 -14.12 -46.10 8.90
C LEU A 6 -13.06 -45.02 9.17
N THR A 7 -11.83 -45.27 8.77
CA THR A 7 -10.77 -44.24 8.71
C THR A 7 -11.09 -43.30 7.56
N SER A 8 -11.68 -42.15 7.88
CA SER A 8 -11.82 -41.04 6.94
C SER A 8 -10.43 -40.46 6.66
N LEU A 9 -9.88 -40.73 5.47
CA LEU A 9 -8.71 -40.05 4.93
C LEU A 9 -9.11 -38.58 4.64
N SER A 10 -8.83 -37.68 5.57
CA SER A 10 -8.87 -36.24 5.28
C SER A 10 -7.68 -35.89 4.39
N ALA A 11 -7.93 -35.76 3.09
CA ALA A 11 -6.98 -35.17 2.17
C ALA A 11 -6.74 -33.70 2.57
N GLN A 12 -5.58 -33.40 3.16
CA GLN A 12 -5.11 -32.02 3.27
C GLN A 12 -4.76 -31.54 1.85
N GLN A 13 -5.74 -30.91 1.20
CA GLN A 13 -5.51 -30.18 -0.04
C GLN A 13 -4.56 -29.02 0.28
N GLY A 14 -3.30 -29.15 -0.12
CA GLY A 14 -2.33 -28.05 -0.02
C GLY A 14 -2.87 -26.84 -0.78
N ALA A 15 -3.24 -25.79 -0.04
CA ALA A 15 -3.82 -24.59 -0.64
C ALA A 15 -2.80 -23.97 -1.59
N LYS A 16 -3.18 -23.83 -2.86
CA LYS A 16 -2.37 -23.14 -3.88
C LYS A 16 -2.11 -21.70 -3.42
N LEU A 17 -0.84 -21.27 -3.45
CA LEU A 17 -0.46 -19.90 -3.12
C LEU A 17 -1.15 -18.89 -4.06
N PRO A 18 -1.59 -17.73 -3.55
CA PRO A 18 -2.16 -16.66 -4.37
C PRO A 18 -1.09 -16.04 -5.29
N LEU A 19 -1.54 -15.34 -6.33
CA LEU A 19 -0.63 -14.49 -7.10
C LEU A 19 -0.16 -13.31 -6.23
N ALA A 20 1.10 -12.91 -6.36
CA ALA A 20 1.68 -11.84 -5.57
C ALA A 20 0.83 -10.55 -5.58
N LYS A 21 0.32 -10.16 -6.76
CA LYS A 21 -0.53 -8.97 -6.94
C LYS A 21 -1.86 -9.01 -6.19
N ASP A 22 -2.36 -10.19 -5.85
CA ASP A 22 -3.68 -10.38 -5.24
C ASP A 22 -3.61 -10.39 -3.70
N VAL A 23 -2.40 -10.37 -3.13
CA VAL A 23 -2.19 -10.40 -1.67
C VAL A 23 -2.46 -9.05 -1.01
N VAL A 24 -2.25 -7.95 -1.73
CA VAL A 24 -2.47 -6.59 -1.20
C VAL A 24 -3.50 -5.87 -2.05
N LYS A 25 -4.65 -5.57 -1.44
CA LYS A 25 -5.67 -4.71 -2.02
C LYS A 25 -5.37 -3.25 -1.69
N LEU A 26 -5.49 -2.37 -2.68
CA LEU A 26 -5.18 -0.95 -2.56
C LEU A 26 -6.40 -0.07 -2.76
N THR A 27 -6.46 1.03 -2.02
CA THR A 27 -7.40 2.12 -2.26
C THR A 27 -6.69 3.45 -2.04
N ALA A 28 -6.84 4.37 -2.98
CA ALA A 28 -6.23 5.69 -2.92
C ALA A 28 -7.25 6.77 -2.57
N TYR A 29 -6.81 7.74 -1.78
CA TYR A 29 -7.60 8.89 -1.33
C TYR A 29 -6.80 10.17 -1.53
N VAL A 30 -7.50 11.28 -1.71
CA VAL A 30 -6.92 12.62 -1.82
C VAL A 30 -7.43 13.50 -0.68
N SER A 31 -6.59 14.38 -0.16
CA SER A 31 -6.92 15.22 1.00
C SER A 31 -7.84 16.38 0.68
N LEU A 32 -8.04 16.72 -0.60
CA LEU A 32 -8.82 17.86 -1.06
C LEU A 32 -9.80 17.43 -2.15
N ASP A 33 -11.00 18.03 -2.17
CA ASP A 33 -11.99 17.83 -3.23
C ASP A 33 -11.50 18.37 -4.59
N LYS A 34 -10.80 19.50 -4.54
CA LYS A 34 -10.13 20.17 -5.65
C LYS A 34 -8.77 20.69 -5.19
N VAL A 35 -7.76 20.46 -6.01
CA VAL A 35 -6.39 20.94 -5.80
C VAL A 35 -6.19 22.20 -6.62
N SER A 36 -6.05 23.34 -5.94
CA SER A 36 -5.71 24.59 -6.61
C SER A 36 -4.29 24.55 -7.20
N ARG A 37 -4.13 25.08 -8.41
CA ARG A 37 -2.82 25.25 -9.07
C ARG A 37 -1.77 25.83 -8.11
N GLY A 38 -0.56 25.29 -8.16
CA GLY A 38 0.55 25.77 -7.33
C GLY A 38 0.39 25.49 -5.83
N ARG A 39 -0.57 24.66 -5.41
CA ARG A 39 -0.71 24.22 -4.00
C ARG A 39 -0.30 22.77 -3.79
N ALA A 40 0.12 22.49 -2.56
CA ALA A 40 0.38 21.14 -2.10
C ALA A 40 -0.91 20.47 -1.58
N PHE A 41 -0.98 19.16 -1.71
CA PHE A 41 -2.03 18.30 -1.21
C PHE A 41 -1.43 16.95 -0.78
N GLU A 42 -2.19 16.14 -0.07
CA GLU A 42 -1.79 14.79 0.31
C GLU A 42 -2.59 13.73 -0.43
N VAL A 43 -1.91 12.64 -0.74
CA VAL A 43 -2.49 11.37 -1.19
C VAL A 43 -2.28 10.34 -0.09
N ALA A 44 -3.30 9.54 0.19
CA ALA A 44 -3.18 8.37 1.05
C ALA A 44 -3.44 7.10 0.25
N VAL A 45 -2.58 6.10 0.39
CA VAL A 45 -2.76 4.75 -0.16
C VAL A 45 -2.99 3.81 1.02
N VAL A 46 -4.23 3.35 1.16
CA VAL A 46 -4.61 2.33 2.13
C VAL A 46 -4.36 0.97 1.51
N ALA A 47 -3.54 0.17 2.19
CA ALA A 47 -3.20 -1.19 1.80
C ALA A 47 -3.79 -2.18 2.81
N GLU A 48 -4.53 -3.15 2.30
CA GLU A 48 -5.11 -4.26 3.06
C GLU A 48 -4.44 -5.56 2.62
N ILE A 49 -3.72 -6.19 3.53
CA ILE A 49 -2.97 -7.43 3.30
C ILE A 49 -3.88 -8.61 3.65
N MET A 50 -3.93 -9.59 2.75
CA MET A 50 -4.62 -10.87 2.95
C MET A 50 -4.18 -11.53 4.27
N ALA A 51 -5.14 -12.10 5.01
CA ALA A 51 -4.85 -12.79 6.26
C ALA A 51 -3.84 -13.94 6.06
N GLY A 52 -2.91 -14.08 6.99
CA GLY A 52 -1.81 -15.05 6.90
C GLY A 52 -0.61 -14.58 6.08
N PHE A 53 -0.67 -13.38 5.48
CA PHE A 53 0.46 -12.75 4.79
C PHE A 53 0.95 -11.50 5.51
N HIS A 54 2.19 -11.14 5.21
CA HIS A 54 2.83 -9.89 5.59
C HIS A 54 3.68 -9.36 4.43
N VAL A 55 4.03 -8.08 4.51
CA VAL A 55 5.06 -7.47 3.64
C VAL A 55 6.12 -6.81 4.53
N ASN A 56 7.36 -6.72 4.07
CA ASN A 56 8.37 -5.94 4.80
C ASN A 56 7.95 -4.47 4.87
N SER A 57 8.31 -3.79 5.96
CA SER A 57 8.11 -2.35 6.06
C SER A 57 8.98 -1.58 5.07
N ASN A 58 8.85 -0.25 5.04
CA ASN A 58 9.74 0.59 4.22
C ASN A 58 11.17 0.69 4.77
N LYS A 59 11.38 0.22 6.00
CA LYS A 59 12.68 0.11 6.68
C LYS A 59 12.80 -1.32 7.22
N PRO A 60 13.06 -2.30 6.34
CA PRO A 60 13.19 -3.69 6.76
C PRO A 60 14.32 -3.85 7.77
N SER A 61 14.28 -4.93 8.55
CA SER A 61 15.30 -5.21 9.57
C SER A 61 16.66 -5.57 8.98
N GLU A 62 16.69 -6.06 7.73
CA GLU A 62 17.90 -6.53 7.04
C GLU A 62 17.91 -6.03 5.59
N ASP A 63 19.10 -5.76 5.05
CA ASP A 63 19.27 -5.09 3.74
C ASP A 63 18.88 -5.95 2.53
N TYR A 64 18.88 -7.28 2.68
CA TYR A 64 18.46 -8.20 1.61
C TYR A 64 16.93 -8.30 1.47
N LEU A 65 16.17 -7.78 2.43
CA LEU A 65 14.71 -7.81 2.40
C LEU A 65 14.18 -6.71 1.49
N ILE A 66 13.18 -7.06 0.68
CA ILE A 66 12.57 -6.12 -0.27
C ILE A 66 11.65 -5.14 0.46
N PRO A 67 11.96 -3.83 0.52
CA PRO A 67 11.13 -2.86 1.23
C PRO A 67 9.83 -2.57 0.49
N THR A 68 8.78 -2.26 1.24
CA THR A 68 7.56 -1.65 0.68
C THR A 68 7.83 -0.21 0.26
N GLN A 69 7.56 0.12 -1.01
CA GLN A 69 7.83 1.44 -1.59
C GLN A 69 6.63 1.94 -2.41
N LEU A 70 6.19 3.16 -2.11
CA LEU A 70 5.26 3.90 -2.96
C LEU A 70 6.05 4.75 -3.97
N LEU A 71 5.93 4.39 -5.24
CA LEU A 71 6.69 4.96 -6.35
C LEU A 71 5.81 5.92 -7.16
N PRO A 72 6.16 7.21 -7.27
CA PRO A 72 5.43 8.18 -8.06
C PRO A 72 5.83 8.14 -9.54
N GLU A 73 4.86 8.13 -10.45
CA GLU A 73 5.04 8.31 -11.90
C GLU A 73 4.23 9.53 -12.36
N LEU A 74 4.52 10.68 -11.74
CA LEU A 74 3.69 11.88 -11.86
C LEU A 74 3.87 12.59 -13.21
N PRO A 75 2.81 13.26 -13.72
CA PRO A 75 2.93 14.13 -14.87
C PRO A 75 3.98 15.24 -14.66
N ALA A 76 4.50 15.78 -15.76
CA ALA A 76 5.51 16.84 -15.72
C ALA A 76 5.09 18.02 -14.82
N GLY A 77 6.03 18.50 -14.01
CA GLY A 77 5.84 19.66 -13.13
C GLY A 77 5.25 19.35 -11.75
N TYR A 78 4.64 18.18 -11.55
CA TYR A 78 4.28 17.72 -10.20
C TYR A 78 5.53 17.33 -9.42
N LYS A 79 5.57 17.66 -8.13
CA LYS A 79 6.72 17.36 -7.27
C LYS A 79 6.29 16.61 -6.02
N VAL A 80 6.99 15.53 -5.70
CA VAL A 80 6.84 14.88 -4.38
C VAL A 80 7.61 15.69 -3.36
N LEU A 81 6.90 16.17 -2.34
CA LEU A 81 7.48 16.91 -1.21
C LEU A 81 7.89 15.98 -0.06
N GLY A 82 7.29 14.79 0.02
CA GLY A 82 7.64 13.79 1.01
C GLY A 82 6.72 12.57 0.95
N THR A 83 7.19 11.44 1.46
CA THR A 83 6.38 10.23 1.66
C THR A 83 6.53 9.76 3.09
N THR A 84 5.40 9.54 3.77
CA THR A 84 5.32 9.07 5.15
C THR A 84 4.78 7.65 5.16
N TYR A 85 5.48 6.79 5.91
CA TYR A 85 5.12 5.40 6.12
C TYR A 85 4.81 5.22 7.61
N PRO A 86 3.84 4.37 7.98
CA PRO A 86 3.62 4.02 9.36
C PRO A 86 4.80 3.17 9.88
N PRO A 87 5.04 3.15 11.20
CA PRO A 87 6.05 2.27 11.76
C PRO A 87 5.72 0.80 11.45
N GLY A 88 6.74 0.03 11.07
CA GLY A 88 6.61 -1.42 10.96
C GLY A 88 6.44 -2.07 12.33
N LYS A 89 5.81 -3.25 12.36
CA LYS A 89 5.73 -4.09 13.55
C LYS A 89 6.89 -5.07 13.54
N LEU A 90 7.61 -5.19 14.65
CA LEU A 90 8.67 -6.21 14.78
C LEU A 90 8.04 -7.56 15.13
N LYS A 91 8.13 -8.52 14.21
CA LYS A 91 7.58 -9.87 14.38
C LYS A 91 8.67 -10.93 14.24
N LYS A 92 8.60 -11.96 15.09
CA LYS A 92 9.47 -13.14 15.00
C LYS A 92 8.78 -14.16 14.11
N PHE A 93 9.54 -14.73 13.20
CA PHE A 93 9.12 -15.82 12.33
C PHE A 93 10.04 -17.03 12.55
N GLU A 94 9.54 -18.23 12.32
CA GLU A 94 10.33 -19.46 12.52
C GLU A 94 11.54 -19.52 11.59
N PHE A 95 11.41 -18.99 10.38
CA PHE A 95 12.46 -18.97 9.35
C PHE A 95 13.54 -17.90 9.54
N SER A 96 13.41 -17.02 10.54
CA SER A 96 14.35 -15.90 10.75
C SER A 96 14.81 -15.84 12.19
N GLU A 97 16.11 -15.78 12.44
CA GLU A 97 16.68 -15.61 13.79
C GLU A 97 16.33 -14.26 14.41
N LYS A 98 16.26 -13.20 13.59
CA LYS A 98 15.92 -11.85 14.01
C LYS A 98 14.44 -11.54 13.85
N LYS A 99 13.96 -10.53 14.59
CA LYS A 99 12.62 -9.97 14.36
C LYS A 99 12.62 -9.13 13.08
N LEU A 100 11.66 -9.36 12.21
CA LEU A 100 11.50 -8.64 10.96
C LEU A 100 10.49 -7.49 11.15
N SER A 101 10.83 -6.33 10.59
CA SER A 101 9.97 -5.15 10.53
C SER A 101 8.99 -5.28 9.38
N VAL A 102 7.72 -5.56 9.69
CA VAL A 102 6.68 -5.91 8.71
C VAL A 102 5.43 -5.07 8.84
N TYR A 103 4.61 -5.06 7.80
CA TYR A 103 3.21 -4.65 7.83
C TYR A 103 2.31 -5.89 7.74
N GLU A 104 1.23 -5.88 8.51
CA GLU A 104 0.18 -6.90 8.56
C GLU A 104 -1.19 -6.23 8.70
N GLY A 105 -2.24 -6.87 8.16
CA GLY A 105 -3.58 -6.32 8.16
C GLY A 105 -3.68 -5.05 7.31
N LYS A 106 -4.09 -3.94 7.91
CA LYS A 106 -4.29 -2.65 7.22
C LYS A 106 -3.24 -1.63 7.63
N PHE A 107 -2.66 -0.94 6.64
CA PHE A 107 -1.76 0.19 6.86
C PHE A 107 -1.99 1.30 5.83
N THR A 108 -1.52 2.52 6.10
CA THR A 108 -1.75 3.67 5.24
C THR A 108 -0.44 4.39 4.95
N LEU A 109 -0.10 4.51 3.67
CA LEU A 109 1.02 5.30 3.17
C LEU A 109 0.51 6.69 2.80
N ARG A 110 1.29 7.74 3.06
CA ARG A 110 0.94 9.11 2.66
C ARG A 110 2.02 9.73 1.81
N MET A 111 1.63 10.44 0.76
CA MET A 111 2.54 11.18 -0.11
C MET A 111 2.06 12.62 -0.24
N LYS A 112 2.92 13.58 0.10
CA LYS A 112 2.63 15.00 -0.11
C LYS A 112 3.13 15.40 -1.49
N ILE A 113 2.24 15.95 -2.30
CA ILE A 113 2.50 16.31 -3.69
C ILE A 113 2.20 17.79 -3.89
N GLN A 114 3.04 18.46 -4.68
CA GLN A 114 2.87 19.84 -5.13
C GLN A 114 2.36 19.84 -6.57
N ALA A 115 1.19 20.42 -6.81
CA ALA A 115 0.71 20.65 -8.18
C ALA A 115 1.47 21.84 -8.81
N PRO A 116 1.80 21.77 -10.12
CA PRO A 116 2.41 22.90 -10.80
C PRO A 116 1.43 24.08 -10.94
N ALA A 117 1.95 25.30 -11.01
CA ALA A 117 1.13 26.51 -11.21
C ALA A 117 0.37 26.50 -12.55
N GLY A 118 0.91 25.79 -13.55
CA GLY A 118 0.32 25.62 -14.89
C GLY A 118 -0.45 24.31 -15.10
N ALA A 119 -0.79 23.56 -14.04
CA ALA A 119 -1.52 22.29 -14.19
C ALA A 119 -2.81 22.46 -15.02
N PRO A 120 -3.13 21.60 -16.01
CA PRO A 120 -4.41 21.65 -16.71
C PRO A 120 -5.59 21.61 -15.73
N LEU A 121 -6.64 22.40 -15.98
CA LEU A 121 -7.84 22.38 -15.13
C LEU A 121 -8.64 21.08 -15.33
N GLY A 122 -9.35 20.65 -14.30
CA GLY A 122 -10.19 19.45 -14.32
C GLY A 122 -9.46 18.17 -13.93
N ALA A 123 -9.99 17.04 -14.39
CA ALA A 123 -9.51 15.71 -14.04
C ALA A 123 -8.04 15.51 -14.46
N THR A 124 -7.19 15.11 -13.53
CA THR A 124 -5.79 14.78 -13.77
C THR A 124 -5.44 13.46 -13.10
N LYS A 125 -4.94 12.51 -13.89
CA LYS A 125 -4.42 11.24 -13.39
C LYS A 125 -3.05 11.44 -12.76
N LEU A 126 -2.83 10.83 -11.60
CA LEU A 126 -1.54 10.80 -10.91
C LEU A 126 -1.14 9.34 -10.69
N PRO A 127 -0.49 8.69 -11.68
CA PRO A 127 -0.08 7.31 -11.55
C PRO A 127 0.90 7.14 -10.38
N LEU A 128 0.58 6.20 -9.49
CA LEU A 128 1.48 5.72 -8.46
C LEU A 128 1.59 4.20 -8.60
N THR A 129 2.68 3.64 -8.10
CA THR A 129 2.94 2.20 -8.10
C THR A 129 3.34 1.78 -6.69
N LEU A 130 2.69 0.76 -6.13
CA LEU A 130 3.17 0.12 -4.91
C LEU A 130 4.07 -1.05 -5.28
N ARG A 131 5.32 -1.01 -4.83
CA ARG A 131 6.26 -2.13 -4.89
C ARG A 131 6.36 -2.80 -3.54
N TYR A 132 6.22 -4.12 -3.49
CA TYR A 132 6.37 -4.91 -2.27
C TYR A 132 6.77 -6.35 -2.57
N GLN A 133 7.12 -7.09 -1.52
CA GLN A 133 7.20 -8.55 -1.54
C GLN A 133 6.35 -9.08 -0.39
N ALA A 134 5.40 -9.96 -0.71
CA ALA A 134 4.57 -10.61 0.28
C ALA A 134 5.14 -11.98 0.66
N CYS A 135 5.12 -12.28 1.95
CA CYS A 135 5.51 -13.57 2.49
C CYS A 135 4.43 -14.07 3.44
N ASN A 136 4.34 -15.39 3.60
CA ASN A 136 3.64 -16.02 4.70
C ASN A 136 4.67 -16.68 5.63
N ASP A 137 4.23 -17.58 6.51
CA ASP A 137 5.11 -18.23 7.49
C ASP A 137 6.06 -19.28 6.88
N SER A 138 5.90 -19.62 5.59
CA SER A 138 6.69 -20.68 4.94
C SER A 138 7.44 -20.24 3.69
N ALA A 139 6.96 -19.22 2.98
CA ALA A 139 7.51 -18.79 1.71
C ALA A 139 7.26 -17.31 1.43
N CYS A 140 8.16 -16.73 0.63
CA CYS A 140 7.96 -15.43 0.00
C CYS A 140 7.52 -15.62 -1.46
N LEU A 141 6.54 -14.81 -1.88
CA LEU A 141 6.18 -14.69 -3.28
C LEU A 141 7.23 -13.83 -4.02
N PRO A 142 7.28 -13.89 -5.35
CA PRO A 142 8.08 -12.95 -6.14
C PRO A 142 7.69 -11.50 -5.82
N PRO A 143 8.64 -10.55 -5.78
CA PRO A 143 8.34 -9.13 -5.66
C PRO A 143 7.42 -8.67 -6.79
N VAL A 144 6.52 -7.75 -6.49
CA VAL A 144 5.55 -7.23 -7.45
C VAL A 144 5.48 -5.71 -7.40
N LYS A 145 5.12 -5.11 -8.54
CA LYS A 145 4.71 -3.72 -8.68
C LYS A 145 3.25 -3.72 -9.10
N ILE A 146 2.37 -3.11 -8.33
CA ILE A 146 0.96 -2.96 -8.69
C ILE A 146 0.59 -1.48 -8.84
N PRO A 147 -0.15 -1.11 -9.89
CA PRO A 147 -0.58 0.27 -10.09
C PRO A 147 -1.59 0.67 -9.02
N VAL A 148 -1.50 1.92 -8.59
CA VAL A 148 -2.47 2.56 -7.71
C VAL A 148 -3.21 3.63 -8.53
N PRO A 149 -4.44 3.36 -8.97
CA PRO A 149 -5.20 4.33 -9.74
C PRO A 149 -5.58 5.51 -8.86
N LEU A 150 -5.18 6.71 -9.28
CA LEU A 150 -5.55 7.96 -8.63
C LEU A 150 -5.84 9.03 -9.67
N GLU A 151 -6.96 9.71 -9.48
CA GLU A 151 -7.36 10.89 -10.22
C GLU A 151 -7.68 12.01 -9.23
N ILE A 152 -7.26 13.22 -9.55
CA ILE A 152 -7.56 14.43 -8.78
C ILE A 152 -8.27 15.45 -9.66
N GLN A 153 -8.93 16.43 -9.04
CA GLN A 153 -9.52 17.56 -9.73
C GLN A 153 -8.66 18.81 -9.53
N ILE A 154 -8.15 19.38 -10.62
CA ILE A 154 -7.39 20.63 -10.58
C ILE A 154 -8.32 21.83 -10.76
N ALA A 155 -8.18 22.83 -9.88
CA ALA A 155 -8.90 24.08 -9.94
C ALA A 155 -7.96 25.29 -10.13
N ALA A 156 -8.55 26.44 -10.44
CA ALA A 156 -7.82 27.71 -10.50
C ALA A 156 -7.13 28.03 -9.17
N ALA A 157 -6.06 28.81 -9.22
CA ALA A 157 -5.26 29.14 -8.03
C ALA A 157 -6.08 29.85 -6.92
N SER A 158 -7.10 30.60 -7.30
CA SER A 158 -8.01 31.33 -6.40
C SER A 158 -9.13 30.47 -5.81
N ALA A 159 -9.26 29.20 -6.22
CA ALA A 159 -10.32 28.33 -5.72
C ALA A 159 -10.08 27.97 -4.25
N SER A 160 -11.16 27.98 -3.46
CA SER A 160 -11.15 27.50 -2.08
C SER A 160 -10.88 26.00 -2.04
N ALA A 161 -9.98 25.59 -1.13
CA ALA A 161 -9.67 24.19 -0.89
C ALA A 161 -10.61 23.64 0.20
N HIS A 162 -11.37 22.59 -0.11
CA HIS A 162 -12.15 21.87 0.90
C HIS A 162 -11.50 20.52 1.19
N ALA A 163 -11.45 20.15 2.46
CA ALA A 163 -10.92 18.86 2.85
C ALA A 163 -11.82 17.73 2.33
N ALA A 164 -11.20 16.67 1.81
CA ALA A 164 -11.85 15.43 1.41
C ALA A 164 -11.27 14.25 2.20
N ASN A 165 -12.07 13.22 2.42
CA ASN A 165 -11.65 11.96 3.09
C ASN A 165 -10.94 12.21 4.44
N SER A 166 -11.44 13.18 5.22
CA SER A 166 -10.75 13.68 6.42
C SER A 166 -10.44 12.58 7.43
N GLU A 167 -11.28 11.54 7.51
CA GLU A 167 -11.08 10.34 8.32
C GLU A 167 -9.81 9.55 7.97
N ILE A 168 -9.38 9.56 6.70
CA ILE A 168 -8.15 8.87 6.25
C ILE A 168 -6.91 9.68 6.60
N PHE A 169 -7.01 11.02 6.62
CA PHE A 169 -5.89 11.94 6.82
C PHE A 169 -5.69 12.41 8.27
N ARG A 170 -6.62 12.10 9.19
CA ARG A 170 -6.42 12.28 10.64
C ARG A 170 -5.16 11.54 11.10
N LYS A 171 -4.42 12.11 12.06
CA LYS A 171 -3.24 11.44 12.64
C LYS A 171 -3.67 10.08 13.19
N GLN A 172 -2.99 9.01 12.77
CA GLN A 172 -3.10 7.67 13.36
C GLN A 172 -2.41 7.65 14.72
#